data_AF-F3FYU9-F1
#
_entry.id   AF-F3FYU9-F1
#
_cell.length_a   1.000
_cell.length_b   1.000
_cell.length_c   1.000
_cell.angle_alpha   90.00
_cell.angle_beta   90.00
_cell.angle_gamma   90.00
#
_symmetry.space_group_name_H-M   'P 1'
#
loop_
_entity.id
_entity.type
_entity.pdbx_description
1 polymer ?
#
loop_
_entity_poly.entity_id
_entity_poly.type
_entity_poly.pdbx_seq_one_letter_code
_entity_poly.pdbx_strand_id
1 'polypeptide(L)' 'NGGHNLLEPAALAMPVLSGPHLFNFLEIAAMLRKAGALQEVNDAAALA' A
#
# COMPACT_ATOMS: atom_id res chain seq x y z
N ASN A 1 1.56 -14.67 2.69
CA ASN A 1 0.37 -14.26 1.90
C ASN A 1 0.66 -12.89 1.31
N GLY A 2 1.08 -12.79 0.05
CA GLY A 2 1.79 -11.61 -0.47
C GLY A 2 0.98 -10.36 -0.78
N GLY A 3 0.13 -9.92 0.15
CA GLY A 3 -0.60 -8.66 0.07
C GLY A 3 -1.85 -8.71 -0.80
N HIS A 4 -2.50 -7.55 -0.93
CA HIS A 4 -3.67 -7.33 -1.79
C HIS A 4 -3.33 -6.32 -2.90
N ASN A 5 -4.13 -6.36 -3.97
CA ASN A 5 -3.97 -5.47 -5.10
C ASN A 5 -4.16 -4.00 -4.70
N LEU A 6 -3.10 -3.19 -4.85
CA LEU A 6 -3.12 -1.77 -4.50
C LEU A 6 -3.81 -0.90 -5.57
N LEU A 7 -4.11 -1.46 -6.75
CA LEU A 7 -4.72 -0.71 -7.86
C LEU A 7 -6.19 -0.37 -7.64
N GLU A 8 -6.95 -1.23 -6.96
CA GLU A 8 -8.37 -1.00 -6.69
C GLU A 8 -8.62 0.30 -5.89
N PRO A 9 -7.96 0.53 -4.74
CA PRO A 9 -8.11 1.80 -4.02
C PRO A 9 -7.42 2.98 -4.72
N ALA A 10 -6.28 2.74 -5.38
CA ALA A 10 -5.57 3.81 -6.11
C ALA A 10 -6.40 4.36 -7.29
N ALA A 11 -7.16 3.51 -7.98
CA ALA A 11 -8.05 3.92 -9.07
C ALA A 11 -9.19 4.84 -8.61
N LEU A 12 -9.54 4.79 -7.32
CA LEU A 12 -10.53 5.67 -6.69
C LEU A 12 -9.92 6.99 -6.20
N ALA A 13 -8.65 7.25 -6.51
CA ALA A 13 -7.89 8.40 -6.01
C ALA A 13 -7.87 8.50 -4.47
N MET A 14 -7.96 7.35 -3.78
CA MET A 14 -7.89 7.29 -2.32
C MET A 14 -6.46 6.97 -1.86
N PRO A 15 -5.99 7.55 -0.74
CA PRO A 15 -4.77 7.12 -0.09
C PRO A 15 -4.83 5.64 0.29
N VAL A 16 -3.73 4.92 0.07
CA VAL A 16 -3.64 3.48 0.34
C VAL A 16 -2.82 3.25 1.61
N LEU A 17 -3.38 2.50 2.57
CA LEU A 17 -2.67 1.99 3.74
C LEU A 17 -2.41 0.50 3.55
N SER A 18 -1.17 0.04 3.77
CA SER A 18 -0.83 -1.37 3.64
C SER A 18 0.13 -1.85 4.72
N GLY A 19 0.10 -3.16 5.01
CA GLY A 19 1.10 -3.81 5.85
C GLY A 19 2.42 -4.06 5.11
N PRO A 20 3.45 -4.60 5.77
CA PRO A 20 4.77 -4.79 5.18
C PRO A 20 4.85 -5.91 4.11
N HIS A 21 3.79 -6.68 3.92
CA HIS A 21 3.77 -7.87 3.07
C HIS A 21 3.37 -7.56 1.62
N LEU A 22 4.25 -6.87 0.88
CA LEU A 22 4.00 -6.41 -0.49
C LEU A 22 4.79 -7.16 -1.57
N PHE A 23 5.34 -8.35 -1.26
CA PHE A 23 6.28 -9.02 -2.16
C PHE A 23 5.72 -9.37 -3.55
N ASN A 24 4.39 -9.54 -3.70
CA ASN A 24 3.75 -9.74 -5.01
C ASN A 24 3.45 -8.42 -5.74
N PHE A 25 3.59 -7.28 -5.07
CA PHE A 25 3.13 -5.96 -5.51
C PHE A 25 4.23 -4.89 -5.36
N LEU A 26 5.51 -5.28 -5.42
CA LEU A 26 6.64 -4.38 -5.17
C LEU A 26 6.71 -3.21 -6.15
N GLU A 27 6.45 -3.47 -7.44
CA GLU A 27 6.51 -2.44 -8.49
C GLU A 27 5.42 -1.39 -8.30
N ILE A 28 4.17 -1.83 -8.13
CA ILE A 28 3.04 -0.93 -7.89
C ILE A 28 3.20 -0.17 -6.56
N ALA A 29 3.70 -0.83 -5.51
CA ALA A 29 3.99 -0.20 -4.23
C ALA A 29 5.05 0.90 -4.37
N ALA A 30 6.12 0.66 -5.13
CA ALA A 30 7.15 1.66 -5.37
C ALA A 30 6.59 2.89 -6.11
N MET A 31 5.72 2.69 -7.11
CA MET A 31 5.06 3.78 -7.82
C MET A 31 4.16 4.62 -6.91
N LEU A 32 3.32 3.96 -6.10
CA LEU A 32 2.42 4.65 -5.17
C LEU A 32 3.19 5.37 -4.05
N ARG A 33 4.29 4.78 -3.56
CA ARG A 33 5.17 5.43 -2.57
C ARG A 33 5.80 6.70 -3.15
N LYS A 34 6.29 6.66 -4.40
CA LYS A 34 6.83 7.83 -5.10
C LYS A 34 5.77 8.91 -5.32
N ALA A 35 4.52 8.52 -5.55
CA ALA A 35 3.40 9.44 -5.70
C ALA A 35 2.85 10.00 -4.36
N GLY A 36 3.38 9.55 -3.22
CA GLY A 36 2.83 9.91 -1.90
C GLY A 36 1.45 9.31 -1.62
N ALA A 37 1.05 8.29 -2.38
CA ALA A 37 -0.28 7.67 -2.34
C ALA A 37 -0.32 6.38 -1.50
N LEU A 38 0.82 5.91 -0.98
CA LEU A 38 0.94 4.71 -0.15
C LEU A 38 1.62 5.03 1.18
N GLN A 39 0.98 4.61 2.27
CA GLN A 39 1.54 4.56 3.62
C GLN A 39 1.62 3.10 4.08
N GLU A 40 2.82 2.68 4.48
CA GLU A 40 3.04 1.37 5.07
C GLU A 40 2.97 1.45 6.59
N VAL A 41 2.19 0.56 7.20
CA VAL A 41 2.04 0.42 8.66
C VAL A 41 2.61 -0.92 9.10
N ASN A 42 3.43 -0.92 10.15
CA ASN A 42 4.15 -2.12 10.60
C ASN A 42 3.28 -3.02 11.48
N ASP A 43 2.28 -2.45 12.15
CA ASP A 43 1.38 -3.16 13.06
C ASP A 43 0.04 -2.41 13.20
N ALA A 44 -0.90 -3.02 13.92
CA ALA A 44 -2.22 -2.45 14.16
C ALA A 44 -2.17 -1.19 15.05
N ALA A 45 -1.15 -1.03 15.89
CA ALA A 45 -1.03 0.16 16.75
C ALA A 45 -0.64 1.40 15.93
N ALA A 46 0.05 1.21 14.80
CA ALA A 46 0.36 2.25 13.84
C ALA A 46 -0.84 2.68 12.97
N LEU A 47 -1.99 1.99 13.06
CA LEU A 47 -3.24 2.36 12.41
C LEU A 47 -3.99 3.39 13.31
N ALA A 48 -3.73 4.68 13.09
CA ALA A 48 -4.32 5.79 13.85
C ALA A 48 -5.53 6.41 13.15
#